data_AF-Q8YFS1-F1
#
_entry.id   AF-Q8YFS1-F1
#
_cell.length_a   1.000
_cell.length_b   1.000
_cell.length_c   1.000
_cell.angle_alpha   90.00
_cell.angle_beta   90.00
_cell.angle_gamma   90.00
#
_symmetry.space_group_name_H-M   'P 1'
#
loop_
_entity.id
_entity.type
_entity.pdbx_description
1 polymer ?
#
loop_
_entity_poly.entity_id
_entity_poly.type
_entity_poly.pdbx_seq_one_letter_code
_entity_poly.pdbx_strand_id
1 'polypeptide(L)'
;MLASLAGCTTSGTENGANSSLPTKATSGEKRISETELRAYCPSVSLRDGTAFFNTYEKGGDKDPERVIYQAALTDTTRSCQYGNGTLTMDIAGAGKVVPGPKYKTRTIVMPIRVAIRQGDQVVYSKLHKQRVSITNPDTATQFVFNDKGVTIPMPDKQNVQIFIGFDEGTYNTK
;
A
#
# COMPACT_ATOMS: atom_id res chain seq x y z
N MET A 1 45.56 -19.65 -31.43
CA MET A 1 45.07 -18.26 -31.54
C MET A 1 43.88 -18.13 -30.61
N LEU A 2 44.09 -17.65 -29.38
CA LEU A 2 44.07 -16.24 -28.95
C LEU A 2 42.73 -15.93 -28.28
N ALA A 3 42.75 -15.96 -26.95
CA ALA A 3 41.72 -15.45 -26.06
C ALA A 3 41.85 -13.92 -25.94
N SER A 4 40.74 -13.22 -25.66
CA SER A 4 40.79 -11.92 -24.98
C SER A 4 39.44 -11.58 -24.32
N LEU A 5 39.49 -11.43 -22.99
CA LEU A 5 38.50 -10.72 -22.18
C LEU A 5 38.70 -9.21 -22.39
N ALA A 6 37.62 -8.45 -22.56
CA ALA A 6 37.67 -6.99 -22.51
C ALA A 6 37.00 -6.50 -21.22
N GLY A 7 37.82 -6.01 -20.29
CA GLY A 7 37.40 -5.15 -19.20
C GLY A 7 37.65 -3.69 -19.59
N CYS A 8 36.71 -2.80 -19.29
CA CYS A 8 36.91 -1.35 -19.41
C CYS A 8 37.15 -0.78 -18.01
N THR A 9 38.41 -0.50 -17.70
CA THR A 9 38.79 0.50 -16.68
C THR A 9 39.04 1.81 -17.41
N THR A 10 38.44 2.90 -16.95
CA THR A 10 38.79 4.25 -17.41
C THR A 10 39.09 5.11 -16.20
N SER A 11 40.38 5.38 -16.02
CA SER A 11 40.92 6.42 -15.17
C SER A 11 41.06 7.68 -16.02
N GLY A 12 40.50 8.80 -15.57
CA GLY A 12 40.63 10.09 -16.24
C GLY A 12 40.58 11.24 -15.24
N THR A 13 41.76 11.77 -14.93
CA THR A 13 42.01 12.96 -14.10
C THR A 13 41.73 14.24 -14.90
N GLU A 14 40.94 15.12 -14.29
CA GLU A 14 40.90 16.60 -14.32
C GLU A 14 41.49 17.38 -15.53
N ASN A 15 40.66 18.20 -16.19
CA ASN A 15 40.68 19.69 -16.06
C ASN A 15 39.76 20.41 -17.07
N GLY A 16 38.90 21.28 -16.52
CA GLY A 16 38.54 22.60 -17.08
C GLY A 16 37.90 22.72 -18.46
N ALA A 17 36.57 22.71 -18.52
CA ALA A 17 35.83 23.55 -19.46
C ALA A 17 34.42 23.82 -18.92
N ASN A 18 34.06 25.10 -18.79
CA ASN A 18 32.70 25.56 -18.55
C ASN A 18 31.76 24.93 -19.59
N SER A 19 31.03 23.90 -19.18
CA SER A 19 29.84 23.44 -19.88
C SER A 19 28.66 23.71 -18.95
N SER A 20 28.10 24.90 -19.10
CA SER A 20 26.76 25.22 -18.62
C SER A 20 25.79 24.30 -19.36
N LEU A 21 25.67 23.05 -18.92
CA LEU A 21 24.55 22.22 -19.33
C LEU A 21 23.28 22.87 -18.74
N PRO A 22 22.29 23.24 -19.57
CA PRO A 22 20.98 23.53 -19.02
C PRO A 22 20.42 22.20 -18.52
N THR A 23 20.55 21.91 -17.23
CA THR A 23 19.77 20.84 -16.58
C THR A 23 18.33 21.32 -16.46
N LYS A 24 17.65 21.43 -17.60
CA LYS A 24 16.20 21.58 -17.66
C LYS A 24 15.62 20.20 -17.41
N ALA A 25 15.56 19.81 -16.14
CA ALA A 25 14.72 18.72 -15.68
C ALA A 25 13.27 19.16 -15.82
N THR A 26 12.70 18.97 -17.01
CA THR A 26 11.26 19.06 -17.25
C THR A 26 10.65 17.68 -17.07
N SER A 27 10.13 17.42 -15.87
CA SER A 27 8.81 16.82 -15.60
C SER A 27 8.74 16.35 -14.14
N GLY A 28 7.90 17.00 -13.33
CA GLY A 28 7.13 16.38 -12.25
C GLY A 28 7.80 15.84 -10.98
N GLU A 29 9.12 15.74 -10.87
CA GLU A 29 9.74 15.16 -9.67
C GLU A 29 9.98 16.24 -8.60
N LYS A 30 9.09 16.28 -7.59
CA LYS A 30 9.25 17.11 -6.40
C LYS A 30 10.62 16.82 -5.78
N ARG A 31 11.51 17.82 -5.71
CA ARG A 31 12.80 17.68 -5.02
C ARG A 31 12.53 17.43 -3.53
N ILE A 32 12.80 16.21 -3.07
CA ILE A 32 12.71 15.85 -1.66
C ILE A 32 13.94 16.41 -0.93
N SER A 33 13.74 17.15 0.16
CA SER A 33 14.86 17.68 0.96
C SER A 33 15.50 16.59 1.83
N GLU A 34 16.77 16.75 2.22
CA GLU A 34 17.42 15.83 3.16
C GLU A 34 16.67 15.75 4.51
N THR A 35 16.07 16.85 4.95
CA THR A 35 15.25 16.90 6.16
C THR A 35 13.98 16.07 6.01
N GLU A 36 13.32 16.09 4.84
CA GLU A 36 12.12 15.30 4.54
C GLU A 36 12.44 13.80 4.48
N LEU A 37 13.63 13.41 4.00
CA LEU A 37 14.10 12.02 4.00
C LEU A 37 14.36 11.47 5.40
N ARG A 38 14.78 12.31 6.34
CA ARG A 38 15.05 11.93 7.74
C ARG A 38 13.85 12.08 8.66
N ALA A 39 12.77 12.68 8.16
CA ALA A 39 11.58 12.94 8.95
C ALA A 39 10.81 11.64 9.27
N TYR A 40 10.16 11.63 10.43
CA TYR A 40 9.45 10.47 10.95
C TYR A 40 8.20 10.17 10.12
N CYS A 41 8.20 9.02 9.44
CA CYS A 41 7.04 8.48 8.74
C CYS A 41 6.59 7.18 9.43
N PRO A 42 5.42 7.16 10.10
CA PRO A 42 4.93 5.99 10.84
C PRO A 42 4.94 4.71 9.98
N SER A 43 5.17 3.57 10.63
CA SER A 43 5.08 2.29 9.95
C SER A 43 3.61 1.96 9.65
N VAL A 44 3.39 1.30 8.51
CA VAL A 44 2.11 0.67 8.18
C VAL A 44 2.28 -0.83 8.33
N SER A 45 1.31 -1.49 8.96
CA SER A 45 1.24 -2.93 9.04
C SER A 45 -0.17 -3.43 8.77
N LEU A 46 -0.27 -4.69 8.33
CA LEU A 46 -1.53 -5.40 8.34
C LEU A 46 -1.99 -5.57 9.78
N ARG A 47 -3.29 -5.41 10.03
CA ARG A 47 -3.87 -5.72 11.34
C ARG A 47 -4.06 -7.24 11.45
N ASP A 48 -3.57 -7.83 12.53
CA ASP A 48 -3.70 -9.27 12.78
C ASP A 48 -5.14 -9.76 12.63
N GLY A 49 -5.31 -10.90 11.96
CA GLY A 49 -6.62 -11.49 11.71
C GLY A 49 -7.47 -10.79 10.65
N THR A 50 -6.99 -9.69 10.05
CA THR A 50 -7.73 -8.91 9.04
C THR A 50 -7.08 -8.88 7.67
N ALA A 51 -6.05 -9.71 7.45
CA ALA A 51 -5.36 -9.79 6.17
C ALA A 51 -6.18 -10.51 5.08
N PHE A 52 -7.22 -11.26 5.46
CA PHE A 52 -8.05 -12.06 4.58
C PHE A 52 -9.52 -11.67 4.66
N PHE A 53 -10.23 -11.80 3.54
CA PHE A 53 -11.68 -11.59 3.45
C PHE A 53 -12.27 -12.62 2.50
N ASN A 54 -13.20 -13.43 3.01
CA ASN A 54 -13.84 -14.47 2.23
C ASN A 54 -15.30 -14.11 1.96
N THR A 55 -15.81 -14.51 0.81
CA THR A 55 -17.24 -14.47 0.51
C THR A 55 -17.73 -15.89 0.27
N TYR A 56 -18.94 -16.17 0.71
CA TYR A 56 -19.52 -17.52 0.68
C TYR A 56 -20.84 -17.52 -0.08
N GLU A 57 -21.24 -18.69 -0.58
CA GLU A 57 -22.62 -18.91 -0.98
C GLU A 57 -23.56 -18.73 0.22
N LYS A 58 -24.81 -18.34 -0.06
CA LYS A 58 -25.81 -18.11 0.98
C LYS A 58 -25.96 -19.37 1.87
N GLY A 59 -25.80 -19.20 3.18
CA GLY A 59 -25.87 -20.31 4.15
C GLY A 59 -24.64 -21.22 4.13
N GLY A 60 -23.51 -20.76 3.59
CA GLY A 60 -22.22 -21.46 3.55
C GLY A 60 -21.12 -20.77 4.35
N ASP A 61 -21.48 -19.92 5.31
CA ASP A 61 -20.50 -19.11 6.03
C ASP A 61 -19.45 -19.99 6.72
N LYS A 62 -18.17 -19.64 6.53
CA LYS A 62 -17.01 -20.35 7.07
C LYS A 62 -16.77 -21.76 6.51
N ASP A 63 -17.53 -22.21 5.51
CA ASP A 63 -17.30 -23.47 4.81
C ASP A 63 -16.35 -23.25 3.61
N PRO A 64 -15.14 -23.83 3.61
CA PRO A 64 -14.18 -23.70 2.50
C PRO A 64 -14.72 -24.17 1.14
N GLU A 65 -15.60 -25.17 1.12
CA GLU A 65 -16.19 -25.69 -0.12
C GLU A 65 -17.22 -24.74 -0.72
N ARG A 66 -17.70 -23.77 0.08
CA ARG A 66 -18.71 -22.77 -0.31
C ARG A 66 -18.14 -21.39 -0.56
N VAL A 67 -16.81 -21.25 -0.58
CA VAL A 67 -16.14 -19.99 -0.91
C VAL A 67 -16.39 -19.60 -2.36
N ILE A 68 -16.88 -18.38 -2.58
CA ILE A 68 -17.00 -17.77 -3.91
C ILE A 68 -15.69 -17.07 -4.28
N TYR A 69 -15.15 -16.26 -3.37
CA TYR A 69 -13.87 -15.57 -3.52
C TYR A 69 -13.15 -15.46 -2.19
N GLN A 70 -11.82 -15.51 -2.24
CA GLN A 70 -10.93 -15.17 -1.14
C GLN A 70 -10.05 -13.99 -1.54
N ALA A 71 -10.12 -12.90 -0.79
CA ALA A 71 -9.24 -11.76 -0.93
C ALA A 71 -8.15 -11.78 0.14
N ALA A 72 -6.95 -11.32 -0.24
CA ALA A 72 -5.83 -11.15 0.66
C ALA A 72 -5.14 -9.81 0.41
N LEU A 73 -4.80 -9.09 1.48
CA LEU A 73 -3.83 -8.01 1.46
C LEU A 73 -2.45 -8.60 1.78
N THR A 74 -1.45 -8.28 0.96
CA THR A 74 -0.09 -8.85 1.10
C THR A 74 0.94 -7.78 1.39
N ASP A 75 0.76 -6.59 0.82
CA ASP A 75 1.74 -5.52 0.89
C ASP A 75 1.08 -4.23 1.35
N THR A 76 1.83 -3.45 2.11
CA THR A 76 1.37 -2.17 2.65
C THR A 76 2.47 -1.14 2.51
N THR A 77 2.09 0.09 2.15
CA THR A 77 3.04 1.19 2.05
C THR A 77 2.41 2.50 2.46
N ARG A 78 3.27 3.50 2.66
CA ARG A 78 2.91 4.87 2.99
C ARG A 78 3.87 5.85 2.35
N SER A 79 3.33 7.00 1.98
CA SER A 79 4.09 8.21 1.67
C SER A 79 3.70 9.30 2.65
N CYS A 80 4.70 10.03 3.17
CA CYS A 80 4.51 11.07 4.18
C CYS A 80 4.95 12.43 3.62
N GLN A 81 4.17 13.46 3.93
CA GLN A 81 4.45 14.86 3.61
C GLN A 81 4.34 15.68 4.90
N TYR A 82 5.28 16.59 5.11
CA TYR A 82 5.41 17.37 6.34
C TYR A 82 5.19 18.84 6.05
N GLY A 83 4.41 19.52 6.88
CA GLY A 83 4.20 20.96 6.76
C GLY A 83 3.23 21.50 7.80
N ASN A 84 3.44 22.75 8.21
CA ASN A 84 2.52 23.50 9.09
C ASN A 84 2.17 22.76 10.40
N GLY A 85 3.12 22.03 11.00
CA GLY A 85 2.88 21.26 12.22
C GLY A 85 2.02 20.01 12.02
N THR A 86 1.83 19.57 10.77
CA THR A 86 1.03 18.40 10.42
C THR A 86 1.85 17.37 9.63
N LEU A 87 1.45 16.12 9.79
CA LEU A 87 1.90 14.98 9.01
C LEU A 87 0.72 14.52 8.13
N THR A 88 0.89 14.63 6.81
CA THR A 88 -0.09 14.15 5.82
C THR A 88 0.43 12.89 5.16
N MET A 89 -0.41 11.87 5.07
CA MET A 89 -0.04 10.53 4.64
C MET A 89 -0.95 10.03 3.53
N ASP A 90 -0.35 9.40 2.52
CA ASP A 90 -1.04 8.52 1.58
C ASP A 90 -0.73 7.09 1.99
N ILE A 91 -1.75 6.33 2.36
CA ILE A 91 -1.65 4.96 2.87
C ILE A 91 -2.19 4.02 1.80
N ALA A 92 -1.42 3.00 1.44
CA ALA A 92 -1.81 2.06 0.40
C ALA A 92 -1.63 0.62 0.83
N GLY A 93 -2.49 -0.25 0.30
CA GLY A 93 -2.40 -1.69 0.41
C GLY A 93 -2.52 -2.33 -0.96
N ALA A 94 -1.71 -3.35 -1.23
CA ALA A 94 -1.85 -4.18 -2.41
C ALA A 94 -2.31 -5.58 -2.01
N GLY A 95 -3.10 -6.18 -2.89
CA GLY A 95 -3.68 -7.47 -2.63
C GLY A 95 -4.16 -8.16 -3.89
N LYS A 96 -4.76 -9.33 -3.69
CA LYS A 96 -5.35 -10.12 -4.76
C LYS A 96 -6.65 -10.76 -4.31
N VAL A 97 -7.52 -11.01 -5.27
CA VAL A 97 -8.74 -11.79 -5.13
C VAL A 97 -8.57 -13.08 -5.91
N VAL A 98 -8.72 -14.21 -5.23
CA VAL A 98 -8.60 -15.55 -5.78
C VAL A 98 -10.02 -16.15 -5.90
N PRO A 99 -10.38 -16.67 -7.10
CA PRO A 99 -11.58 -17.48 -7.28
C PRO A 99 -11.63 -18.70 -6.35
N GLY A 100 -12.79 -18.93 -5.71
CA GLY A 100 -13.03 -20.13 -4.90
C GLY A 100 -13.81 -21.22 -5.67
N PRO A 101 -14.09 -22.38 -5.03
CA PRO A 101 -14.82 -23.49 -5.66
C PRO A 101 -16.22 -23.12 -6.19
N LYS A 102 -16.84 -22.07 -5.64
CA LYS A 102 -18.16 -21.57 -6.05
C LYS A 102 -18.08 -20.26 -6.85
N TYR A 103 -16.98 -20.07 -7.56
CA TYR A 103 -16.72 -18.89 -8.39
C TYR A 103 -17.91 -18.51 -9.28
N LYS A 104 -18.11 -17.20 -9.42
CA LYS A 104 -19.05 -16.57 -10.35
C LYS A 104 -18.33 -15.38 -10.99
N THR A 105 -18.73 -14.92 -12.16
CA THR A 105 -18.19 -13.66 -12.71
C THR A 105 -18.93 -12.48 -12.07
N ARG A 106 -18.23 -11.61 -11.34
CA ARG A 106 -18.84 -10.46 -10.64
C ARG A 106 -17.81 -9.40 -10.22
N THR A 107 -18.29 -8.19 -9.97
CA THR A 107 -17.60 -7.22 -9.10
C THR A 107 -17.93 -7.50 -7.64
N ILE A 108 -16.91 -7.66 -6.80
CA ILE A 108 -17.04 -7.71 -5.34
C ILE A 108 -16.75 -6.34 -4.72
N VAL A 109 -17.28 -6.12 -3.52
CA VAL A 109 -17.00 -4.93 -2.71
C VAL A 109 -16.37 -5.40 -1.41
N MET A 110 -15.10 -5.08 -1.21
CA MET A 110 -14.34 -5.45 -0.02
C MET A 110 -14.29 -4.26 0.94
N PRO A 111 -14.59 -4.47 2.23
CA PRO A 111 -14.51 -3.41 3.22
C PRO A 111 -13.07 -3.32 3.76
N ILE A 112 -12.35 -2.25 3.46
CA ILE A 112 -10.96 -2.04 3.92
C ILE A 112 -10.94 -0.88 4.89
N ARG A 113 -10.46 -1.11 6.12
CA ARG A 113 -10.27 -0.07 7.12
C ARG A 113 -8.82 0.37 7.18
N VAL A 114 -8.62 1.68 7.26
CA VAL A 114 -7.37 2.30 7.70
C VAL A 114 -7.60 2.87 9.09
N ALA A 115 -6.74 2.53 10.04
CA ALA A 115 -6.77 3.05 11.40
C ALA A 115 -5.37 3.52 11.83
N ILE A 116 -5.30 4.66 12.51
CA ILE A 116 -4.06 5.19 13.06
C ILE A 116 -4.21 5.24 14.57
N ARG A 117 -3.26 4.62 15.26
CA ARG A 117 -3.13 4.69 16.72
C ARG A 117 -1.96 5.55 17.11
N GLN A 118 -2.13 6.37 18.13
CA GLN A 118 -1.07 7.11 18.80
C GLN A 118 -1.02 6.65 20.27
N GLY A 119 -0.05 5.81 20.60
CA GLY A 119 -0.10 5.03 21.84
C GLY A 119 -1.38 4.19 21.89
N ASP A 120 -2.21 4.42 22.91
CA ASP A 120 -3.45 3.68 23.07
C ASP A 120 -4.65 4.27 22.33
N GLN A 121 -4.57 5.53 21.92
CA GLN A 121 -5.69 6.27 21.32
C GLN A 121 -5.77 6.01 19.82
N VAL A 122 -6.99 5.84 19.30
CA VAL A 122 -7.26 5.82 17.86
C VAL A 122 -7.52 7.26 17.42
N VAL A 123 -6.60 7.81 16.61
CA VAL A 123 -6.67 9.21 16.14
C VAL A 123 -7.26 9.33 14.74
N TYR A 124 -7.32 8.22 14.00
CA TYR A 124 -7.98 8.13 12.70
C TYR A 124 -8.55 6.73 12.50
N SER A 125 -9.73 6.63 11.92
CA SER A 125 -10.33 5.34 11.53
C SER A 125 -11.35 5.56 10.42
N LYS A 126 -11.10 5.01 9.23
CA LYS A 126 -11.98 5.15 8.08
C LYS A 126 -12.17 3.81 7.38
N LEU A 127 -13.45 3.48 7.12
CA LEU A 127 -13.84 2.30 6.36
C LEU A 127 -14.10 2.68 4.91
N HIS A 128 -13.47 1.94 3.99
CA HIS A 128 -13.57 2.14 2.55
C HIS A 128 -14.20 0.94 1.87
N LYS A 129 -14.82 1.17 0.71
CA LYS A 129 -15.43 0.15 -0.13
C LYS A 129 -14.59 -0.05 -1.39
N GLN A 130 -13.66 -1.00 -1.36
CA GLN A 130 -12.83 -1.34 -2.51
C GLN A 130 -13.59 -2.25 -3.46
N ARG A 131 -13.78 -1.81 -4.72
CA ARG A 131 -14.44 -2.61 -5.75
C ARG A 131 -13.39 -3.32 -6.60
N VAL A 132 -13.59 -4.62 -6.86
CA VAL A 132 -12.73 -5.41 -7.75
C VAL A 132 -13.60 -6.28 -8.65
N SER A 133 -13.41 -6.18 -9.96
CA SER A 133 -14.11 -6.99 -10.96
C SER A 133 -13.30 -8.24 -11.26
N ILE A 134 -13.88 -9.41 -10.99
CA ILE A 134 -13.28 -10.71 -11.31
C ILE A 134 -14.02 -11.33 -12.49
N THR A 135 -13.28 -11.61 -13.55
CA THR A 135 -13.82 -12.14 -14.82
C THR A 135 -13.21 -13.47 -15.23
N ASN A 136 -12.11 -13.89 -14.59
CA ASN A 136 -11.40 -15.11 -14.91
C ASN A 136 -11.45 -16.09 -13.71
N PRO A 137 -11.91 -17.34 -13.90
CA PRO A 137 -11.95 -18.35 -12.83
C PRO A 137 -10.58 -18.92 -12.47
N ASP A 138 -9.58 -18.81 -13.35
CA ASP A 138 -8.28 -19.49 -13.21
C ASP A 138 -7.17 -18.56 -12.72
N THR A 139 -7.40 -17.24 -12.67
CA THR A 139 -6.36 -16.27 -12.31
C THR A 139 -6.76 -15.37 -11.15
N ALA A 140 -5.80 -15.08 -10.28
CA ALA A 140 -5.97 -14.12 -9.21
C ALA A 140 -6.01 -12.70 -9.78
N THR A 141 -7.02 -11.92 -9.40
CA THR A 141 -7.14 -10.51 -9.80
C THR A 141 -6.42 -9.63 -8.78
N GLN A 142 -5.38 -8.92 -9.21
CA GLN A 142 -4.64 -7.98 -8.36
C GLN A 142 -5.41 -6.67 -8.19
N PHE A 143 -5.25 -6.02 -7.04
CA PHE A 143 -5.79 -4.69 -6.79
C PHE A 143 -4.85 -3.87 -5.90
N VAL A 144 -4.99 -2.54 -6.01
CA VAL A 144 -4.33 -1.58 -5.13
C VAL A 144 -5.40 -0.68 -4.51
N PHE A 145 -5.37 -0.58 -3.19
CA PHE A 145 -6.20 0.31 -2.39
C PHE A 145 -5.37 1.51 -1.93
N ASN A 146 -5.97 2.71 -1.90
CA ASN A 146 -5.33 3.94 -1.44
C ASN A 146 -6.29 4.75 -0.55
N ASP A 147 -5.84 5.16 0.63
CA ASP A 147 -6.44 6.21 1.45
C ASP A 147 -5.49 7.42 1.43
N LYS A 148 -5.90 8.47 0.71
CA LYS A 148 -5.05 9.63 0.44
C LYS A 148 -5.38 10.80 1.35
N GLY A 149 -4.37 11.62 1.65
CA GLY A 149 -4.54 12.86 2.40
C GLY A 149 -4.96 12.63 3.85
N VAL A 150 -4.50 11.54 4.47
CA VAL A 150 -4.75 11.28 5.89
C VAL A 150 -3.84 12.17 6.73
N THR A 151 -4.40 13.15 7.42
CA THR A 151 -3.63 14.15 8.18
C THR A 151 -3.79 13.96 9.68
N ILE A 152 -2.67 14.00 10.40
CA ILE A 152 -2.61 14.06 11.87
C ILE A 152 -1.68 15.21 12.31
N PRO A 153 -1.81 15.73 13.54
CA PRO A 153 -0.78 16.61 14.12
C PRO A 153 0.58 15.92 14.12
N MET A 154 1.66 16.69 13.90
CA MET A 154 3.01 16.15 13.94
C MET A 154 3.29 15.57 15.34
N PRO A 155 3.62 14.28 15.46
CA PRO A 155 3.76 13.65 16.77
C PRO A 155 5.12 13.97 17.40
N ASP A 156 5.12 14.30 18.70
CA ASP A 156 6.36 14.58 19.45
C ASP A 156 7.18 13.32 19.76
N LYS A 157 6.58 12.14 19.55
CA LYS A 157 7.17 10.82 19.83
C LYS A 157 6.90 9.87 18.67
N GLN A 158 7.75 8.86 18.52
CA GLN A 158 7.57 7.79 17.53
C GLN A 158 6.59 6.71 18.05
N ASN A 159 5.40 7.12 18.46
CA ASN A 159 4.37 6.23 19.03
C ASN A 159 3.13 6.10 18.13
N VAL A 160 3.25 6.45 16.84
CA VAL A 160 2.18 6.34 15.86
C VAL A 160 2.33 5.03 15.10
N GLN A 161 1.24 4.27 15.01
CA GLN A 161 1.16 3.03 14.24
C GLN A 161 -0.04 3.09 13.30
N ILE A 162 0.19 2.78 12.03
CA ILE A 162 -0.86 2.71 11.02
C ILE A 162 -1.21 1.25 10.78
N PHE A 163 -2.50 0.96 10.76
CA PHE A 163 -3.06 -0.34 10.47
C PHE A 163 -3.95 -0.27 9.24
N ILE A 164 -3.81 -1.28 8.38
CA ILE A 164 -4.71 -1.54 7.26
C ILE A 164 -5.21 -2.98 7.34
N GLY A 165 -6.48 -3.21 7.01
CA GLY A 165 -7.06 -4.54 7.06
C GLY A 165 -8.48 -4.58 6.54
N PHE A 166 -8.99 -5.78 6.28
CA PHE A 166 -10.41 -5.97 6.02
C PHE A 166 -11.22 -5.79 7.30
N ASP A 167 -12.40 -5.17 7.19
CA ASP A 167 -13.28 -4.98 8.33
C ASP A 167 -14.74 -5.26 7.95
N GLU A 168 -15.23 -6.42 8.35
CA GLU A 168 -16.61 -6.86 8.10
C GLU A 168 -17.62 -6.19 9.04
N GLY A 169 -17.17 -5.32 9.95
CA GLY A 169 -17.94 -4.77 11.05
C GLY A 169 -18.18 -5.82 12.14
N THR A 170 -18.89 -5.45 13.20
CA THR A 170 -19.48 -6.46 14.09
C THR A 170 -20.41 -7.31 13.25
N TYR A 171 -20.08 -8.59 13.08
CA TYR A 171 -20.86 -9.60 12.37
C TYR A 171 -22.36 -9.32 12.52
N ASN A 172 -23.02 -8.89 11.44
CA ASN A 172 -24.48 -8.93 11.37
C ASN A 172 -24.89 -10.39 11.22
N THR A 173 -24.73 -11.17 12.28
CA THR A 173 -25.46 -12.42 12.48
C THR A 173 -26.90 -12.02 12.80
N LYS A 174 -27.70 -11.85 11.76
CA LYS A 174 -29.15 -12.02 11.83
C LYS A 174 -29.53 -13.21 10.99
#